data_AF-K0W6W9-F1
#
_entry.id   AF-K0W6W9-F1
#
_cell.length_a   1.000
_cell.length_b   1.000
_cell.length_c   1.000
_cell.angle_alpha   90.00
_cell.angle_beta   90.00
_cell.angle_gamma   90.00
#
_symmetry.space_group_name_H-M   'P 1'
#
loop_
_entity.id
_entity.type
_entity.pdbx_description
1 polymer ?
#
loop_
_entity_poly.entity_id
_entity_poly.type
_entity_poly.pdbx_seq_one_letter_code
_entity_poly.pdbx_strand_id
1 'polypeptide(L)' 'MSATDTRPDSRNAQEIGFILIPGFALMSYASATEPLRAANLLAGREIYRLSTFSPDG' A
#
# COMPACT_ATOMS: atom_id res chain seq x y z
N MET A 1 -31.07 14.82 -0.49
CA MET A 1 -30.38 13.55 -0.21
C MET A 1 -29.20 13.45 -1.15
N SER A 2 -28.07 14.02 -0.78
CA SER A 2 -26.81 13.85 -1.52
C SER A 2 -26.05 12.72 -0.85
N ALA A 3 -25.69 11.71 -1.64
CA ALA A 3 -24.93 10.56 -1.21
C ALA A 3 -23.63 11.02 -0.54
N THR A 4 -23.44 10.63 0.71
CA THR A 4 -22.21 10.82 1.47
C THR A 4 -21.07 10.14 0.69
N ASP A 5 -20.15 10.94 0.16
CA ASP A 5 -18.89 10.47 -0.43
C ASP A 5 -18.05 9.86 0.71
N THR A 6 -18.24 8.56 0.96
CA THR A 6 -17.44 7.78 1.90
C THR A 6 -16.07 7.53 1.26
N ARG A 7 -15.29 8.59 1.03
CA ARG A 7 -13.85 8.41 0.86
C ARG A 7 -13.33 7.97 2.23
N PRO A 8 -12.74 6.76 2.35
CA PRO A 8 -12.11 6.37 3.60
C PRO A 8 -11.15 7.50 3.99
N ASP A 9 -11.10 7.85 5.28
CA ASP A 9 -10.35 9.00 5.81
C ASP A 9 -8.86 8.86 5.45
N SER A 10 -8.52 9.30 4.24
CA SER A 10 -7.26 9.01 3.55
C SER A 10 -6.12 9.86 4.09
N ARG A 11 -6.45 10.81 4.96
CA ARG A 11 -5.53 11.82 5.50
C ARG A 11 -4.50 11.25 6.49
N ASN A 12 -4.60 9.97 6.85
CA ASN A 12 -3.76 9.34 7.87
C ASN A 12 -3.12 7.99 7.46
N ALA A 13 -3.31 7.54 6.21
CA ALA A 13 -2.62 6.36 5.73
C ALA A 13 -1.20 6.74 5.28
N GLN A 14 -0.18 6.05 5.78
CA GLN A 14 1.19 6.28 5.35
C GLN A 14 1.42 5.67 3.96
N GLU A 15 1.93 6.47 3.04
CA GLU A 15 2.23 6.03 1.68
C GLU A 15 3.64 5.44 1.58
N ILE A 16 3.77 4.26 0.98
CA ILE A 16 5.03 3.54 0.81
C ILE A 16 5.14 3.10 -0.65
N GLY A 17 6.19 3.57 -1.32
CA GLY A 17 6.50 3.23 -2.72
C GLY A 17 7.59 2.18 -2.83
N PHE A 18 7.37 1.18 -3.69
CA PHE A 18 8.36 0.17 -4.08
C PHE A 18 8.75 0.39 -5.54
N ILE A 19 10.02 0.69 -5.80
CA ILE A 19 10.56 0.74 -7.16
C ILE A 19 11.15 -0.65 -7.48
N LEU A 20 10.49 -1.39 -8.36
CA LEU A 20 10.92 -2.73 -8.76
C LEU A 20 11.83 -2.62 -9.97
N ILE A 21 13.12 -2.90 -9.77
CA ILE A 21 14.11 -2.96 -10.85
C ILE A 21 14.16 -4.35 -11.50
N PRO A 22 14.66 -4.49 -12.74
CA PRO A 22 14.88 -5.80 -13.35
C PRO A 22 15.70 -6.72 -12.44
N GLY A 23 15.22 -7.94 -12.23
CA GLY A 23 15.86 -8.92 -11.34
C GLY A 23 15.59 -8.71 -9.84
N PHE A 24 14.66 -7.82 -9.47
CA PHE A 24 14.29 -7.64 -8.06
C PHE A 24 13.80 -8.95 -7.44
N ALA A 25 14.29 -9.25 -6.23
CA ALA A 25 13.94 -10.47 -5.52
C ALA A 25 12.48 -10.43 -5.05
N LEU A 26 11.61 -11.24 -5.68
CA LEU A 26 10.19 -11.31 -5.34
C LEU A 26 9.95 -11.69 -3.87
N MET A 27 10.82 -12.54 -3.30
CA MET A 27 10.74 -12.90 -1.88
C MET A 27 10.99 -11.70 -0.95
N SER A 28 11.92 -10.81 -1.30
CA SER A 28 12.16 -9.57 -0.55
C SER A 28 10.99 -8.60 -0.68
N TYR A 29 10.38 -8.51 -1.87
CA TYR A 29 9.17 -7.70 -2.07
C TYR A 29 8.00 -8.18 -1.21
N ALA A 30 7.74 -9.49 -1.22
CA ALA A 30 6.70 -10.11 -0.39
C ALA A 30 6.99 -9.86 1.10
N SER A 31 8.21 -10.15 1.56
CA SER A 31 8.60 -9.97 2.96
C SER A 31 8.44 -8.53 3.45
N ALA A 32 8.59 -7.53 2.57
CA ALA A 32 8.37 -6.12 2.93
C ALA A 32 6.89 -5.70 2.87
N THR A 33 6.11 -6.24 1.93
CA THR A 33 4.71 -5.81 1.71
C THR A 33 3.68 -6.61 2.51
N GLU A 34 3.93 -7.88 2.79
CA GLU A 34 3.02 -8.75 3.52
C GLU A 34 2.76 -8.27 4.96
N PRO A 35 3.77 -7.83 5.75
CA PRO A 35 3.52 -7.28 7.08
C PRO A 35 2.65 -6.01 7.06
N LEU A 36 2.82 -5.15 6.05
CA LEU A 36 2.05 -3.92 5.90
C LEU A 36 0.58 -4.21 5.56
N ARG A 37 0.34 -5.21 4.70
CA ARG A 37 -1.00 -5.71 4.42
C ARG A 37 -1.63 -6.35 5.65
N ALA A 38 -0.87 -7.14 6.40
CA ALA A 38 -1.33 -7.73 7.66
C ALA A 38 -1.68 -6.63 8.69
N ALA A 39 -0.89 -5.57 8.77
CA ALA A 39 -1.19 -4.43 9.65
C ALA A 39 -2.50 -3.73 9.26
N ASN A 40 -2.76 -3.51 7.97
CA ASN A 40 -4.05 -3.00 7.49
C ASN A 40 -5.22 -3.92 7.88
N LEU A 41 -5.04 -5.23 7.70
CA LEU A 41 -6.04 -6.23 8.06
C LEU A 41 -6.36 -6.18 9.56
N LEU A 42 -5.33 -6.17 10.40
CA LEU A 42 -5.47 -6.10 11.86
C LEU A 42 -6.06 -4.77 12.33
N ALA A 43 -5.75 -3.67 11.65
CA ALA A 43 -6.29 -2.35 11.95
C ALA A 43 -7.75 -2.17 11.51
N GLY A 44 -8.30 -3.06 10.67
CA GLY A 44 -9.64 -2.95 10.10
C GLY A 44 -9.83 -1.74 9.18
N ARG A 45 -8.74 -1.06 8.80
CA ARG A 45 -8.73 0.12 7.93
C ARG A 45 -7.37 0.26 7.24
N GLU A 46 -7.33 1.03 6.17
CA GLU A 46 -6.09 1.37 5.48
C GLU A 46 -5.25 2.33 6.34
N ILE A 47 -4.14 1.82 6.90
CA ILE A 47 -3.11 2.61 7.61
C ILE A 47 -1.81 2.71 6.81
N TYR A 48 -1.60 1.80 5.85
CA TYR A 48 -0.52 1.84 4.87
C TYR A 48 -1.08 1.73 3.45
N ARG A 49 -0.67 2.64 2.57
CA ARG A 49 -0.98 2.59 1.13
C ARG A 49 0.28 2.19 0.36
N LEU A 50 0.25 1.05 -0.31
CA LEU A 50 1.40 0.54 -1.05
C LEU A 50 1.25 0.87 -2.53
N SER A 51 2.30 1.44 -3.13
CA SER A 51 2.39 1.66 -4.57
C SER A 51 3.63 0.96 -5.13
N THR A 52 3.50 0.39 -6.32
CA THR A 52 4.61 -0.20 -7.07
C THR A 52 4.91 0.63 -8.29
N PHE A 53 6.19 0.93 -8.50
CA PHE A 53 6.69 1.69 -9.61
C PHE A 53 7.73 0.88 -10.38
N SER A 54 7.82 1.12 -11.68
CA SER A 54 8.92 0.66 -12.50
C SER A 54 9.85 1.84 -12.80
N PRO A 55 11.15 1.62 -13.07
CA PRO A 55 12.05 2.67 -13.53
C PRO A 55 11.59 3.34 -14.83
N ASP A 56 10.79 2.64 -15.64
CA ASP A 56 10.38 3.07 -16.98
C ASP A 56 9.04 3.82 -17.00
N GLY A 57 8.37 3.95 -15.84
CA GLY A 57 7.03 4.53 -15.69
C GLY A 57 5.96 3.47 -15.66
#